data_AF-A0A945SCI4-F1
#
_entry.id   AF-A0A945SCI4-F1
#
_cell.length_a   1.000
_cell.length_b   1.000
_cell.length_c   1.000
_cell.angle_alpha   90.00
_cell.angle_beta   90.00
_cell.angle_gamma   90.00
#
_symmetry.space_group_name_H-M   'P 1'
#
loop_
_entity.id
_entity.type
_entity.pdbx_description
1 polymer ?
#
loop_
_entity_poly.entity_id
_entity_poly.type
_entity_poly.pdbx_seq_one_letter_code
_entity_poly.pdbx_strand_id
1 'polypeptide(L)'
;MRSYTEALMPLLVVSGVLILLAALTRYWRGLRVPPDPWDGEPDQVGAAPEDTPRIVCSSCLGENEPEAAFCLECGNPIGDTSSMDPLKRIQAQGWIYRRAASSPYRFLIVVGMWLIFLPMAIVSFPIEFLHSRKPGDLPGAIFDCLIWTIVVAVLCKVTANYIRRRAGTHAAESPIPNGP
;
A
#
# COMPACT_ATOMS: atom_id res chain seq x y z
N MET A 1 -1.86 3.67 -46.97
CA MET A 1 -1.91 4.52 -45.76
C MET A 1 -2.50 3.83 -44.53
N ARG A 2 -3.38 2.83 -44.65
CA ARG A 2 -3.99 2.08 -43.52
C ARG A 2 -3.02 1.23 -42.67
N SER A 3 -1.81 0.96 -43.17
CA SER A 3 -0.86 0.05 -42.51
C SER A 3 -0.05 0.70 -41.37
N TYR A 4 0.13 2.02 -41.39
CA TYR A 4 0.93 2.72 -40.37
C TYR A 4 0.13 2.98 -39.09
N THR A 5 -1.18 3.20 -39.20
CA THR A 5 -2.06 3.47 -38.05
C THR A 5 -2.22 2.25 -37.15
N GLU A 6 -2.23 1.04 -37.71
CA GLU A 6 -2.33 -0.23 -36.98
C GLU A 6 -1.08 -0.54 -36.14
N ALA A 7 0.11 -0.16 -36.62
CA ALA A 7 1.37 -0.38 -35.90
C ALA A 7 1.70 0.76 -34.92
N LEU A 8 1.25 1.98 -35.21
CA LEU A 8 1.55 3.16 -34.40
C LEU A 8 0.74 3.20 -33.09
N MET A 9 -0.54 2.80 -33.12
CA MET A 9 -1.38 2.78 -31.91
C MET A 9 -0.82 1.93 -30.76
N PRO A 10 -0.45 0.65 -30.95
CA PRO A 10 0.06 -0.16 -29.84
C PRO A 10 1.38 0.40 -29.28
N LEU A 11 2.24 0.98 -30.13
CA LEU A 11 3.47 1.63 -29.67
C LEU A 11 3.20 2.88 -28.83
N LEU A 12 2.20 3.68 -29.20
CA LEU A 12 1.77 4.84 -28.42
C LEU A 12 1.15 4.42 -27.08
N VAL A 13 0.35 3.36 -27.07
CA VAL A 13 -0.23 2.81 -25.83
C VAL A 13 0.87 2.28 -24.91
N VAL A 14 1.79 1.46 -25.42
CA VAL A 14 2.90 0.90 -24.62
C VAL A 14 3.82 2.00 -24.09
N SER A 15 4.20 2.97 -24.92
CA SER A 15 5.04 4.10 -24.47
C SER A 15 4.32 4.97 -23.45
N GLY A 16 3.02 5.22 -23.62
CA GLY A 16 2.17 5.90 -22.64
C GLY A 16 2.14 5.18 -21.29
N VAL A 17 1.94 3.85 -21.29
CA VAL A 17 1.96 3.01 -20.08
C VAL A 17 3.32 3.06 -19.39
N LEU A 18 4.42 2.94 -20.13
CA LEU A 18 5.77 3.01 -19.57
C LEU A 18 6.09 4.38 -18.97
N ILE A 19 5.68 5.47 -19.63
CA ILE A 19 5.82 6.84 -19.10
C ILE A 19 4.99 7.00 -17.82
N LEU A 20 3.75 6.50 -17.81
CA LEU A 20 2.88 6.55 -16.64
C LEU A 20 3.46 5.74 -15.47
N LEU A 21 3.96 4.53 -15.72
CA LEU A 21 4.65 3.72 -14.71
C LEU A 21 5.89 4.43 -14.14
N ALA A 22 6.70 5.07 -15.00
CA ALA A 22 7.86 5.83 -14.60
C ALA A 22 7.49 7.09 -13.79
N ALA A 23 6.45 7.81 -14.21
CA ALA A 23 5.93 8.99 -13.53
C ALA A 23 5.33 8.62 -12.17
N LEU A 24 4.52 7.57 -12.11
CA LEU A 24 3.98 7.02 -10.87
C LEU A 24 5.13 6.59 -9.97
N THR A 25 6.05 5.74 -10.41
CA THR A 25 7.17 5.31 -9.55
C THR A 25 8.00 6.48 -9.02
N ARG A 26 8.18 7.57 -9.79
CA ARG A 26 8.83 8.81 -9.31
C ARG A 26 7.97 9.57 -8.30
N TYR A 27 6.71 9.83 -8.63
CA TYR A 27 5.75 10.52 -7.76
C TYR A 27 5.60 9.80 -6.41
N TRP A 28 5.46 8.48 -6.46
CA TRP A 28 5.32 7.62 -5.28
C TRP A 28 6.60 7.47 -4.46
N ARG A 29 7.79 7.71 -5.04
CA ARG A 29 9.04 7.85 -4.27
C ARG A 29 9.11 9.17 -3.52
N GLY A 30 8.40 10.20 -3.98
CA GLY A 30 8.34 11.53 -3.36
C GLY A 30 7.22 11.69 -2.32
N LEU A 31 6.20 10.83 -2.35
CA LEU A 31 5.13 10.83 -1.35
C LEU A 31 5.66 10.42 0.03
N ARG A 32 6.00 11.43 0.84
CA ARG A 32 5.91 11.29 2.30
C ARG A 32 4.45 11.00 2.61
N VAL A 33 4.16 10.02 3.45
CA VAL A 33 2.80 9.80 3.94
C VAL A 33 2.45 11.06 4.74
N PRO A 34 1.51 11.90 4.28
CA PRO A 34 1.07 13.02 5.09
C PRO A 34 0.43 12.46 6.37
N PRO A 35 0.45 13.23 7.48
CA PRO A 35 -0.39 12.93 8.64
C PRO A 35 -1.83 12.70 8.18
N ASP A 36 -2.56 11.81 8.84
CA ASP A 36 -3.93 11.53 8.44
C ASP A 36 -4.80 12.79 8.47
N PRO A 37 -5.81 12.90 7.59
CA PRO A 37 -6.71 14.05 7.62
C PRO A 37 -7.79 13.92 8.70
N TRP A 38 -7.83 12.79 9.42
CA TRP A 38 -8.81 12.50 10.46
C TRP A 38 -8.30 12.87 11.86
N ASP A 39 -7.13 13.49 11.91
CA ASP A 39 -6.44 14.03 13.08
C ASP A 39 -7.03 15.39 13.50
N GLY A 40 -8.07 15.85 12.78
CA GLY A 40 -8.78 17.06 13.08
C GLY A 40 -9.44 16.96 14.45
N GLU A 41 -8.94 17.79 15.37
CA GLU A 41 -9.39 18.08 16.73
C GLU A 41 -10.38 17.06 17.32
N PRO A 42 -9.95 16.16 18.23
CA PRO A 42 -10.91 15.36 18.97
C PRO A 42 -11.87 16.31 19.68
N ASP A 43 -13.16 16.06 19.49
CA ASP A 43 -14.24 16.52 20.36
C ASP A 43 -13.72 16.49 21.80
N GLN A 44 -13.84 17.62 22.51
CA GLN A 44 -13.34 17.79 23.87
C GLN A 44 -13.95 16.74 24.80
N VAL A 45 -13.34 15.56 24.88
CA VAL A 45 -13.65 14.56 25.89
C VAL A 45 -13.14 15.15 27.19
N GLY A 46 -14.07 15.59 28.03
CA GLY A 46 -13.78 16.20 29.31
C GLY A 46 -12.74 15.40 30.06
N ALA A 47 -11.74 16.10 30.61
CA ALA A 47 -10.60 15.53 31.31
C ALA A 47 -11.03 14.34 32.18
N ALA A 48 -10.61 13.14 31.78
CA ALA A 48 -10.83 11.94 32.56
C ALA A 48 -10.11 12.10 33.91
N PRO A 49 -10.68 11.59 35.02
CA PRO A 49 -10.07 11.67 36.34
C PRO A 49 -8.65 11.07 36.32
N GLU A 50 -7.69 11.72 37.01
CA GLU A 50 -6.25 11.42 36.99
C GLU A 50 -5.85 9.97 37.35
N ASP A 51 -6.78 9.14 37.82
CA ASP A 51 -6.54 7.80 38.35
C ASP A 51 -7.10 6.68 37.43
N THR A 52 -7.45 6.99 36.17
CA THR A 52 -7.87 5.96 35.21
C THR A 52 -6.67 5.16 34.70
N PRO A 53 -6.75 3.81 34.69
CA PRO A 53 -5.67 2.98 34.18
C PRO A 53 -5.45 3.27 32.69
N ARG A 54 -4.23 3.70 32.31
CA ARG A 54 -3.84 3.91 30.91
C ARG A 54 -3.52 2.58 30.24
N ILE A 55 -3.84 2.46 28.94
CA ILE A 55 -3.45 1.31 28.12
C ILE A 55 -2.27 1.68 27.23
N VAL A 56 -1.35 0.73 27.04
CA VAL A 56 -0.15 0.94 26.22
C VAL A 56 -0.33 0.27 24.86
N CYS A 57 -0.08 1.02 23.78
CA CYS A 57 -0.17 0.49 22.43
C CYS A 57 0.92 -0.56 22.16
N SER A 58 0.54 -1.76 21.75
CA SER A 58 1.49 -2.84 21.44
C SER A 58 2.36 -2.59 20.20
N SER A 59 1.98 -1.64 19.32
CA SER A 59 2.74 -1.33 18.10
C SER A 59 3.77 -0.20 18.27
N CYS A 60 3.44 0.88 18.99
CA CYS A 60 4.32 2.04 19.14
C CYS A 60 4.70 2.34 20.60
N LEU A 61 4.14 1.61 21.57
CA LEU A 61 4.31 1.82 23.01
C LEU A 61 3.79 3.17 23.52
N GLY A 62 3.00 3.91 22.73
CA GLY A 62 2.32 5.11 23.18
C GLY A 62 1.22 4.81 24.20
N GLU A 63 1.05 5.69 25.18
CA GLU A 63 -0.02 5.62 26.19
C GLU A 63 -1.34 6.14 25.61
N ASN A 64 -2.45 5.48 25.93
CA ASN A 64 -3.78 5.84 25.46
C ASN A 64 -4.80 5.68 26.59
N GLU A 65 -5.94 6.34 26.44
CA GLU A 65 -7.08 6.21 27.35
C GLU A 65 -7.65 4.78 27.34
N PRO A 66 -8.16 4.25 28.46
CA PRO A 66 -8.64 2.87 28.56
C PRO A 66 -9.80 2.55 27.60
N GLU A 67 -10.56 3.56 27.19
CA GLU A 67 -11.68 3.42 26.26
C GLU A 67 -11.29 3.68 24.80
N ALA A 68 -10.01 3.96 24.51
CA ALA A 68 -9.52 4.24 23.17
C ALA A 68 -9.62 3.00 22.26
N ALA A 69 -10.39 3.11 21.19
CA ALA A 69 -10.48 2.05 20.18
C ALA A 69 -9.21 1.96 19.31
N PHE A 70 -8.53 3.09 19.10
CA PHE A 70 -7.32 3.21 18.28
C PHE A 70 -6.26 4.05 19.00
N CYS A 71 -5.01 3.80 18.64
CA CYS A 71 -3.88 4.56 19.17
C CYS A 71 -3.81 5.95 18.54
N LEU A 72 -3.72 6.98 19.37
CA LEU A 72 -3.60 8.38 18.94
C LEU A 72 -2.29 8.66 18.20
N GLU A 73 -1.23 7.90 18.51
CA GLU A 73 0.10 8.09 17.93
C GLU A 73 0.28 7.37 16.57
N CYS A 74 -0.33 6.20 16.39
CA CYS A 74 -0.02 5.34 15.23
C CYS A 74 -1.24 4.70 14.55
N GLY A 75 -2.45 4.94 15.05
CA GLY A 75 -3.69 4.39 14.52
C GLY A 75 -3.87 2.88 14.72
N ASN A 76 -2.98 2.20 15.44
CA ASN A 76 -3.13 0.76 15.72
C ASN A 76 -4.39 0.51 16.58
N PRO A 77 -5.23 -0.47 16.25
CA PRO A 77 -6.35 -0.85 17.12
C PRO A 77 -5.85 -1.43 18.44
N ILE A 78 -6.36 -0.96 19.58
CA ILE A 78 -5.86 -1.33 20.93
C ILE A 78 -6.94 -1.90 21.85
N GLY A 79 -8.22 -1.64 21.58
CA GLY A 79 -9.33 -2.04 22.46
C GLY A 79 -10.25 -3.09 21.82
N ASP A 80 -10.88 -3.92 22.65
CA ASP A 80 -11.82 -4.96 22.21
C ASP A 80 -13.04 -4.38 21.45
N THR A 81 -13.39 -3.13 21.76
CA THR A 81 -14.47 -2.39 21.08
C THR A 81 -14.18 -2.09 19.61
N SER A 82 -12.91 -2.13 19.17
CA SER A 82 -12.57 -1.97 17.75
C SER A 82 -13.11 -3.11 16.88
N SER A 83 -13.42 -4.26 17.49
CA SER A 83 -13.89 -5.46 16.80
C SER A 83 -15.41 -5.58 16.74
N MET A 84 -16.13 -4.90 17.65
CA MET A 84 -17.58 -5.01 17.78
C MET A 84 -18.34 -4.04 16.86
N ASP A 85 -17.76 -2.88 16.56
CA ASP A 85 -18.35 -1.90 15.65
C ASP A 85 -17.94 -2.22 14.19
N PRO A 86 -18.91 -2.43 13.27
CA PRO A 86 -18.62 -2.76 11.87
C PRO A 86 -17.77 -1.68 11.17
N LEU A 87 -17.94 -0.40 11.52
CA LEU A 87 -17.18 0.69 10.91
C LEU A 87 -15.73 0.70 11.43
N LYS A 88 -15.55 0.53 12.75
CA LYS A 88 -14.21 0.41 13.36
C LYS A 88 -13.47 -0.83 12.86
N ARG A 89 -14.19 -1.92 12.58
CA ARG A 89 -13.61 -3.13 11.99
C ARG A 89 -13.03 -2.87 10.60
N ILE A 90 -13.74 -2.12 9.74
CA ILE A 90 -13.23 -1.75 8.40
C ILE A 90 -11.99 -0.87 8.53
N GLN A 91 -11.98 0.07 9.47
CA GLN A 91 -10.80 0.93 9.73
C GLN A 91 -9.61 0.11 10.24
N ALA A 92 -9.82 -0.81 11.18
CA ALA A 92 -8.79 -1.70 11.70
C ALA A 92 -8.19 -2.59 10.60
N GLN A 93 -9.04 -3.15 9.71
CA GLN A 93 -8.57 -3.89 8.54
C GLN A 93 -7.78 -3.00 7.58
N GLY A 94 -8.26 -1.78 7.32
CA GLY A 94 -7.58 -0.79 6.50
C GLY A 94 -6.19 -0.42 7.03
N TRP A 95 -6.05 -0.30 8.35
CA TRP A 95 -4.75 -0.08 9.00
C TRP A 95 -3.77 -1.21 8.70
N ILE A 96 -4.20 -2.47 8.81
CA ILE A 96 -3.37 -3.65 8.49
C ILE A 96 -2.92 -3.61 7.02
N TYR A 97 -3.83 -3.33 6.09
CA TYR A 97 -3.49 -3.23 4.66
C TYR A 97 -2.53 -2.08 4.37
N ARG A 98 -2.74 -0.91 4.97
CA ARG A 98 -1.87 0.25 4.81
C ARG A 98 -0.48 -0.03 5.38
N ARG A 99 -0.41 -0.68 6.56
CA ARG A 99 0.84 -1.11 7.21
C ARG A 99 1.59 -2.15 6.37
N ALA A 100 0.87 -3.13 5.81
CA ALA A 100 1.42 -4.15 4.93
C ALA A 100 1.99 -3.55 3.63
N ALA A 101 1.30 -2.58 3.03
CA ALA A 101 1.72 -1.92 1.80
C ALA A 101 2.87 -0.91 2.02
N SER A 102 2.89 -0.20 3.16
CA SER A 102 3.90 0.80 3.48
C SER A 102 5.20 0.20 4.02
N SER A 103 5.12 -0.93 4.74
CA SER A 103 6.27 -1.56 5.39
C SER A 103 6.12 -3.09 5.48
N PRO A 104 6.38 -3.84 4.39
CA PRO A 104 6.40 -5.30 4.45
C PRO A 104 7.63 -5.75 5.25
N TYR A 105 7.45 -5.92 6.56
CA TYR A 105 8.51 -6.31 7.50
C TYR A 105 8.86 -7.81 7.39
N ARG A 106 8.00 -8.61 6.77
CA ARG A 106 8.17 -10.05 6.58
C ARG A 106 8.12 -10.40 5.10
N PHE A 107 9.03 -11.29 4.68
CA PHE A 107 9.02 -11.87 3.33
C PHE A 107 7.67 -12.48 2.97
N LEU A 108 6.96 -13.06 3.95
CA LEU A 108 5.62 -13.61 3.81
C LEU A 108 4.61 -12.61 3.24
N ILE A 109 4.68 -11.33 3.63
CA ILE A 109 3.75 -10.28 3.14
C ILE A 109 3.99 -10.04 1.65
N VAL A 110 5.26 -10.00 1.23
CA VAL A 110 5.62 -9.85 -0.19
C VAL A 110 5.08 -11.02 -0.98
N VAL A 111 5.34 -12.25 -0.53
CA VAL A 111 4.85 -13.47 -1.17
C VAL A 111 3.32 -13.47 -1.28
N GLY A 112 2.61 -13.11 -0.21
CA GLY A 112 1.15 -13.00 -0.22
C GLY A 112 0.63 -11.98 -1.23
N MET A 113 1.27 -10.81 -1.31
CA MET A 113 0.93 -9.79 -2.31
C MET A 113 1.14 -10.31 -3.73
N TRP A 114 2.26 -10.99 -3.98
CA TRP A 114 2.52 -11.62 -5.27
C TRP A 114 1.46 -12.69 -5.59
N LEU A 115 1.08 -13.55 -4.64
CA LEU A 115 0.06 -14.57 -4.87
C LEU A 115 -1.32 -14.00 -5.20
N ILE A 116 -1.70 -12.85 -4.62
CA ILE A 116 -2.99 -12.22 -4.89
C ILE A 116 -2.99 -11.49 -6.24
N PHE A 117 -1.94 -10.70 -6.51
CA PHE A 117 -1.93 -9.76 -7.64
C PHE A 117 -1.32 -10.36 -8.92
N LEU A 118 -0.43 -11.35 -8.83
CA LEU A 118 0.21 -11.96 -9.99
C LEU A 118 -0.79 -12.73 -10.89
N PRO A 119 -1.74 -13.54 -10.37
CA PRO A 119 -2.72 -14.20 -11.22
C PRO A 119 -3.62 -13.20 -11.96
N MET A 120 -3.99 -12.10 -11.31
CA MET A 120 -4.70 -11.00 -11.97
C MET A 120 -3.89 -10.45 -13.15
N ALA A 121 -2.61 -10.12 -12.93
CA ALA A 121 -1.75 -9.62 -14.00
C ALA A 121 -1.58 -10.62 -15.16
N ILE A 122 -1.44 -11.91 -14.84
CA ILE A 122 -1.27 -12.99 -15.84
C ILE A 122 -2.55 -13.23 -16.62
N VAL A 123 -3.73 -13.14 -16.00
CA VAL A 123 -5.01 -13.40 -16.68
C VAL A 123 -5.46 -12.19 -17.50
N SER A 124 -5.25 -10.96 -17.00
CA SER A 124 -5.65 -9.73 -17.71
C SER A 124 -4.88 -9.54 -19.02
N PHE A 125 -3.58 -9.82 -19.04
CA PHE A 125 -2.73 -9.53 -20.19
C PHE A 125 -3.10 -10.30 -21.49
N PRO A 126 -3.34 -11.64 -21.47
CA PRO A 126 -3.78 -12.38 -22.64
C PRO A 126 -5.18 -11.98 -23.10
N ILE A 127 -6.08 -11.64 -22.15
CA ILE A 127 -7.44 -11.19 -22.48
C ILE A 127 -7.37 -9.87 -23.25
N GLU A 128 -6.59 -8.90 -22.76
CA GLU A 128 -6.32 -7.64 -23.48
C GLU A 128 -5.74 -7.89 -24.87
N PHE A 129 -4.73 -8.77 -24.97
CA PHE A 129 -4.08 -9.09 -26.23
C PHE A 129 -5.05 -9.72 -27.25
N LEU A 130 -5.97 -10.57 -26.78
CA LEU A 130 -7.01 -11.19 -27.60
C LEU A 130 -8.12 -10.20 -27.97
N HIS A 131 -8.52 -9.32 -27.06
CA HIS A 131 -9.58 -8.33 -27.29
C HIS A 131 -9.12 -7.16 -28.17
N SER A 132 -7.84 -6.80 -28.10
CA SER A 132 -7.20 -5.80 -28.98
C SER A 132 -7.27 -6.16 -30.46
N ARG A 133 -7.62 -7.41 -30.81
CA ARG A 133 -7.88 -7.82 -32.19
C ARG A 133 -9.28 -7.46 -32.70
N LYS A 134 -10.20 -7.03 -31.83
CA LYS A 134 -11.54 -6.57 -32.24
C LYS A 134 -11.50 -5.06 -32.52
N PRO A 135 -11.75 -4.62 -33.75
CA PRO A 135 -11.83 -3.20 -34.06
C PRO A 135 -13.06 -2.59 -33.37
N GLY A 136 -12.85 -1.59 -32.50
CA GLY A 136 -13.92 -0.76 -31.90
C GLY A 136 -13.98 -0.71 -30.37
N ASP A 137 -13.22 -1.54 -29.64
CA ASP A 137 -13.28 -1.59 -28.17
C ASP A 137 -12.15 -0.80 -27.49
N LEU A 138 -12.08 0.50 -27.79
CA LEU A 138 -11.10 1.41 -27.17
C LEU A 138 -11.28 1.56 -25.64
N PRO A 139 -12.52 1.70 -25.10
CA PRO A 139 -12.70 1.91 -23.67
C PRO A 139 -12.23 0.71 -22.82
N GLY A 140 -12.50 -0.52 -23.28
CA GLY A 140 -12.03 -1.73 -22.59
C GLY A 140 -10.52 -1.79 -22.51
N ALA A 141 -9.83 -1.56 -23.64
CA ALA A 141 -8.37 -1.55 -23.69
C ALA A 141 -7.74 -0.52 -22.74
N ILE A 142 -8.33 0.68 -22.60
CA ILE A 142 -7.84 1.71 -21.66
C ILE A 142 -8.01 1.25 -20.21
N PHE A 143 -9.19 0.71 -19.86
CA PHE A 143 -9.49 0.26 -18.50
C PHE A 143 -8.57 -0.88 -18.07
N ASP A 144 -8.38 -1.86 -18.95
CA ASP A 144 -7.54 -3.01 -18.66
C ASP A 144 -6.06 -2.61 -18.53
N CYS A 145 -5.54 -1.76 -19.44
CA CYS A 145 -4.21 -1.18 -19.32
C CYS A 145 -4.01 -0.41 -18.00
N LEU A 146 -5.03 0.33 -17.55
CA LEU A 146 -4.99 1.06 -16.28
C LEU A 146 -4.89 0.09 -15.08
N ILE A 147 -5.73 -0.95 -15.05
CA ILE A 147 -5.68 -1.97 -14.01
C ILE A 147 -4.32 -2.65 -13.98
N TRP A 148 -3.83 -3.09 -15.15
CA TRP A 148 -2.53 -3.75 -15.27
C TRP A 148 -1.40 -2.86 -14.76
N THR A 149 -1.43 -1.57 -15.13
CA THR A 149 -0.49 -0.55 -14.65
C THR A 149 -0.49 -0.44 -13.12
N ILE A 150 -1.68 -0.38 -12.51
CA ILE A 150 -1.83 -0.30 -11.04
C ILE A 150 -1.26 -1.56 -10.38
N VAL A 151 -1.60 -2.74 -10.89
CA VAL A 151 -1.13 -4.03 -10.35
C VAL A 151 0.40 -4.12 -10.39
N VAL A 152 1.01 -3.81 -11.55
CA VAL A 152 2.47 -3.81 -11.70
C VAL A 152 3.12 -2.78 -10.78
N ALA A 153 2.54 -1.58 -10.65
CA ALA A 153 3.05 -0.55 -9.76
C ALA A 153 3.04 -0.99 -8.29
N VAL A 154 1.96 -1.63 -7.82
CA VAL A 154 1.86 -2.16 -6.45
C VAL A 154 2.90 -3.25 -6.21
N LEU A 155 3.03 -4.23 -7.11
CA LEU A 155 4.02 -5.31 -6.99
C LEU A 155 5.45 -4.79 -6.98
N CYS A 156 5.77 -3.84 -7.87
CA CYS A 156 7.07 -3.18 -7.91
C CYS A 156 7.36 -2.44 -6.59
N LYS A 157 6.37 -1.70 -6.06
CA LYS A 157 6.51 -0.93 -4.82
C LYS A 157 6.77 -1.83 -3.62
N VAL A 158 5.96 -2.87 -3.43
CA VAL A 158 6.08 -3.80 -2.29
C VAL A 158 7.43 -4.49 -2.33
N THR A 159 7.86 -4.94 -3.51
CA THR A 159 9.15 -5.61 -3.71
C THR A 159 10.32 -4.66 -3.47
N ALA A 160 10.28 -3.43 -4.01
CA ALA A 160 11.32 -2.44 -3.80
C ALA A 160 11.44 -2.01 -2.33
N ASN A 161 10.32 -1.84 -1.63
CA ASN A 161 10.30 -1.52 -0.20
C ASN A 161 10.92 -2.65 0.64
N TYR A 162 10.64 -3.90 0.30
CA TYR A 162 11.23 -5.06 0.95
C TYR A 162 12.76 -5.12 0.75
N ILE A 163 13.23 -4.97 -0.50
CA ILE A 163 14.67 -5.01 -0.83
C ILE A 163 15.44 -3.90 -0.11
N ARG A 164 14.94 -2.65 -0.15
CA ARG A 164 15.59 -1.50 0.50
C ARG A 164 15.76 -1.70 2.00
N ARG A 165 14.74 -2.23 2.68
CA ARG A 165 14.82 -2.50 4.12
C ARG A 165 15.78 -3.64 4.44
N ARG A 166 15.75 -4.74 3.68
CA ARG A 166 16.69 -5.85 3.88
C ARG A 166 18.14 -5.37 3.79
N ALA A 167 18.43 -4.50 2.82
CA ALA A 167 19.76 -3.88 2.71
C ALA A 167 20.13 -3.02 3.94
N GLY A 168 19.18 -2.27 4.50
CA GLY A 168 19.39 -1.45 5.69
C GLY A 168 19.60 -2.25 6.98
N THR A 169 18.86 -3.35 7.19
CA THR A 169 19.03 -4.21 8.38
C THR A 169 20.41 -4.85 8.41
N HIS A 170 20.92 -5.34 7.28
CA HIS A 170 22.27 -5.90 7.20
C HIS A 170 23.38 -4.86 7.43
N ALA A 171 23.12 -3.58 7.14
CA ALA A 171 24.08 -2.50 7.43
C ALA A 171 24.09 -2.10 8.91
N ALA A 172 22.95 -2.21 9.61
CA ALA A 172 22.84 -1.89 11.03
C ALA A 172 23.46 -2.97 11.93
N GLU A 173 23.50 -4.23 11.48
CA GLU A 173 24.10 -5.36 12.18
C GLU A 173 25.61 -5.52 11.87
N SER A 174 26.31 -4.39 11.74
CA SER A 174 27.78 -4.42 11.75
C SER A 174 28.26 -4.85 13.14
N PRO A 175 29.33 -5.67 13.23
CA PRO A 175 29.72 -6.28 14.49
C PRO A 175 30.00 -5.19 15.53
N ILE A 176 29.34 -5.29 16.69
CA ILE A 176 29.76 -4.55 17.88
C ILE A 176 31.25 -4.88 18.05
N PRO A 177 32.15 -3.88 18.00
CA PRO A 177 33.56 -4.16 18.18
C PRO A 177 33.70 -4.81 19.56
N ASN A 178 34.21 -6.04 19.59
CA ASN A 178 34.54 -6.72 20.84
C ASN A 178 35.47 -5.79 21.61
N GLY A 179 34.95 -5.18 22.67
CA GLY A 179 35.73 -4.33 23.57
C GLY A 179 36.83 -5.15 24.25
N PRO A 180 37.94 -4.49 24.62
CA PRO A 180 39.11 -5.14 25.23
C PRO A 180 38.80 -5.80 26.58
#